data_AF-A0A3M1FXB0-F1
#
_entry.id   AF-A0A3M1FXB0-F1
#
_cell.length_a   1.000
_cell.length_b   1.000
_cell.length_c   1.000
_cell.angle_alpha   90.00
_cell.angle_beta   90.00
_cell.angle_gamma   90.00
#
_symmetry.space_group_name_H-M   'P 1'
#
loop_
_entity.id
_entity.type
_entity.pdbx_description
1 polymer ?
#
loop_
_entity_poly.entity_id
_entity_poly.type
_entity_poly.pdbx_seq_one_letter_code
_entity_poly.pdbx_strand_id
1 'polypeptide(L)'
;MDQLELTGNEKATERIPLPKKSLTTEFIVGLFSAVVLIALMYEIIWLAGARFFDSGTYEIKAEFSDISGLKKGASVEIAGVKVGEVVGLEFKDPMAVVIMRINNSVKIRSDDIFAVRTKGIIGDRYVKISRGSSDEFIPPGGTVFETESIVDFEDLIGKFLHRLDSDNNKD
;
A
#
# COMPACT_ATOMS: atom_id res chain seq x y z
N MET A 1 -90.72 36.28 -38.69
CA MET A 1 -90.23 36.72 -37.37
C MET A 1 -90.14 35.45 -36.54
N ASP A 2 -89.00 34.89 -36.20
CA ASP A 2 -87.64 35.41 -36.23
C ASP A 2 -86.67 34.23 -36.32
N GLN A 3 -85.48 34.51 -36.85
CA GLN A 3 -84.31 33.64 -36.83
C GLN A 3 -83.93 33.32 -35.38
N LEU A 4 -83.26 32.17 -35.16
CA LEU A 4 -82.04 32.10 -34.35
C LEU A 4 -81.46 30.67 -34.43
N GLU A 5 -80.53 30.52 -35.36
CA GLU A 5 -79.41 29.59 -35.24
C GLU A 5 -78.73 29.77 -33.87
N LEU A 6 -78.50 28.69 -33.13
CA LEU A 6 -77.42 28.60 -32.16
C LEU A 6 -76.86 27.17 -32.13
N THR A 7 -76.01 26.94 -33.14
CA THR A 7 -74.65 26.40 -33.00
C THR A 7 -74.42 25.29 -31.96
N GLY A 8 -74.15 24.09 -32.49
CA GLY A 8 -73.47 23.02 -31.77
C GLY A 8 -72.13 23.53 -31.23
N ASN A 9 -72.01 23.50 -29.91
CA ASN A 9 -70.81 23.94 -29.23
C ASN A 9 -69.90 22.73 -29.00
N GLU A 10 -68.93 22.55 -29.91
CA GLU A 10 -67.73 21.75 -29.72
C GLU A 10 -66.85 22.33 -28.59
N LYS A 11 -67.31 22.30 -27.34
CA LYS A 11 -66.40 22.51 -26.20
C LYS A 11 -65.57 21.25 -26.00
N ALA A 12 -64.52 21.20 -26.81
CA ALA A 12 -63.16 20.82 -26.48
C ALA A 12 -63.02 19.99 -25.19
N THR A 13 -62.64 18.73 -25.37
CA THR A 13 -61.98 17.91 -24.36
C THR A 13 -60.68 18.60 -23.95
N GLU A 14 -60.75 19.49 -22.97
CA GLU A 14 -59.61 20.18 -22.39
C GLU A 14 -58.82 19.15 -21.57
N ARG A 15 -57.79 18.58 -22.18
CA ARG A 15 -56.90 17.62 -21.51
C ARG A 15 -56.20 18.34 -20.37
N ILE A 16 -56.51 17.98 -19.14
CA ILE A 16 -55.83 18.48 -17.94
C ILE A 16 -54.32 18.20 -18.10
N PRO A 17 -53.46 19.23 -18.20
CA PRO A 17 -52.02 19.01 -18.30
C PRO A 17 -51.51 18.49 -16.95
N LEU A 18 -51.01 17.26 -16.94
CA LEU A 18 -50.36 16.69 -15.76
C LEU A 18 -49.10 17.51 -15.42
N PRO A 19 -48.87 17.87 -14.15
CA PRO A 19 -47.68 18.61 -13.76
C PRO A 19 -46.43 17.77 -14.04
N LYS A 20 -45.66 18.17 -15.06
CA LYS A 20 -44.38 17.53 -15.39
C LYS A 20 -43.35 18.01 -14.37
N LYS A 21 -43.01 17.17 -13.39
CA LYS A 21 -41.98 17.48 -12.38
C LYS A 21 -40.63 17.65 -13.08
N SER A 22 -40.26 18.88 -13.42
CA SER A 22 -38.94 19.20 -13.97
C SER A 22 -37.93 19.12 -12.84
N LEU A 23 -36.90 18.29 -13.00
CA LEU A 23 -35.75 18.31 -12.13
C LEU A 23 -35.07 19.67 -12.31
N THR A 24 -35.10 20.50 -11.26
CA THR A 24 -34.43 21.79 -11.28
C THR A 24 -32.93 21.60 -11.32
N THR A 25 -32.19 22.52 -11.93
CA THR A 25 -30.74 22.42 -12.10
C THR A 25 -30.04 22.27 -10.74
N GLU A 26 -30.56 22.91 -9.69
CA GLU A 26 -30.05 22.78 -8.32
C GLU A 26 -30.18 21.34 -7.80
N PHE A 27 -31.28 20.65 -8.10
CA PHE A 27 -31.48 19.25 -7.71
C PHE A 27 -30.51 18.31 -8.45
N ILE A 28 -30.26 18.57 -9.74
CA ILE A 28 -29.31 17.80 -10.55
C ILE A 28 -27.89 17.98 -10.03
N VAL A 29 -27.48 19.21 -9.70
CA VAL A 29 -26.17 19.50 -9.14
C VAL A 29 -26.00 18.85 -7.76
N GLY A 30 -27.04 18.90 -6.92
CA GLY A 30 -27.05 18.22 -5.62
C GLY A 30 -26.90 16.70 -5.75
N LEU A 31 -27.66 16.08 -6.65
CA LEU A 31 -27.58 14.64 -6.91
C LEU A 31 -26.22 14.24 -7.48
N PHE A 32 -25.68 15.00 -8.43
CA PHE A 32 -24.36 14.76 -9.00
C PHE A 32 -23.28 14.82 -7.91
N SER A 33 -23.31 15.86 -7.07
CA SER A 33 -22.36 16.03 -5.97
C SER A 33 -22.45 14.89 -4.95
N ALA A 34 -23.67 14.43 -4.62
CA ALA A 34 -23.89 13.31 -3.73
C ALA A 34 -23.32 11.99 -4.28
N VAL A 35 -23.52 11.72 -5.58
CA VAL A 35 -22.97 10.52 -6.24
C VAL A 35 -21.44 10.54 -6.22
N VAL A 36 -20.83 11.69 -6.50
CA VAL A 36 -19.36 11.85 -6.45
C VAL A 36 -18.83 11.60 -5.04
N LEU A 37 -19.48 12.15 -4.01
CA LEU A 37 -19.08 11.93 -2.62
C LEU A 37 -19.20 10.46 -2.20
N ILE A 38 -20.26 9.78 -2.62
CA ILE A 38 -20.45 8.34 -2.35
C ILE A 38 -19.37 7.52 -3.05
N ALA A 39 -19.04 7.84 -4.31
CA ALA A 39 -17.99 7.16 -5.04
C ALA A 39 -16.61 7.35 -4.38
N LEU A 40 -16.27 8.57 -3.96
CA LEU A 40 -15.03 8.85 -3.23
C LEU A 40 -14.98 8.12 -1.89
N MET A 41 -16.09 8.11 -1.15
CA MET A 41 -16.18 7.39 0.11
C MET A 41 -16.00 5.87 -0.10
N TYR A 42 -16.58 5.33 -1.16
CA TYR A 42 -16.41 3.93 -1.53
C TYR A 42 -14.95 3.59 -1.86
N GLU A 43 -14.27 4.41 -2.66
CA GLU A 43 -12.84 4.22 -2.99
C GLU A 43 -11.95 4.27 -1.74
N ILE A 44 -12.21 5.21 -0.82
CA ILE A 44 -11.47 5.30 0.45
C ILE A 44 -11.67 4.02 1.28
N ILE A 45 -12.91 3.54 1.40
CA ILE A 45 -13.21 2.32 2.17
C ILE A 45 -12.62 1.10 1.49
N TRP A 46 -12.64 1.01 0.16
CA TRP A 46 -12.05 -0.10 -0.60
C TRP A 46 -10.53 -0.18 -0.39
N LEU A 47 -9.83 0.95 -0.53
CA LEU A 47 -8.39 1.05 -0.27
C LEU A 47 -8.05 0.77 1.20
N ALA A 48 -8.91 1.17 2.13
CA ALA A 48 -8.72 0.90 3.56
C ALA A 48 -9.02 -0.57 3.90
N GLY A 49 -10.03 -1.18 3.27
CA GLY A 49 -10.50 -2.55 3.45
C GLY A 49 -9.42 -3.61 3.22
N ALA A 50 -8.49 -3.36 2.28
CA ALA A 50 -7.32 -4.19 2.08
C ALA A 50 -6.43 -4.33 3.33
N ARG A 51 -6.55 -3.44 4.32
CA ARG A 51 -5.82 -3.48 5.60
C ARG A 51 -6.59 -4.12 6.75
N PHE A 52 -7.91 -4.33 6.62
CA PHE A 52 -8.77 -4.76 7.74
C PHE A 52 -8.98 -6.27 7.85
N PHE A 53 -8.68 -7.05 6.82
CA PHE A 53 -8.76 -8.52 6.86
C PHE A 53 -7.55 -9.19 7.55
N ASP A 54 -6.77 -8.43 8.31
CA ASP A 54 -5.55 -8.91 8.94
C ASP A 54 -5.86 -9.81 10.15
N SER A 55 -5.34 -11.03 10.13
CA SER A 55 -5.50 -12.10 11.14
C SER A 55 -4.79 -11.82 12.46
N GLY A 56 -4.64 -10.54 12.81
CA GLY A 56 -3.71 -10.06 13.80
C GLY A 56 -2.26 -10.14 13.30
N THR A 57 -1.45 -9.25 13.85
CA THR A 57 -0.03 -9.12 13.57
C THR A 57 0.75 -8.99 14.86
N TYR A 58 2.05 -9.27 14.79
CA TYR A 58 2.98 -9.07 15.88
C TYR A 58 4.22 -8.31 15.40
N GLU A 59 4.91 -7.65 16.33
CA GLU A 59 6.09 -6.87 16.02
C GLU A 59 7.37 -7.69 16.16
N ILE A 60 8.34 -7.44 15.29
CA ILE A 60 9.71 -7.96 15.34
C ILE A 60 10.67 -6.81 15.07
N LYS A 61 11.78 -6.79 15.80
CA LYS A 61 12.86 -5.83 15.59
C LYS A 61 14.05 -6.53 14.96
N ALA A 62 14.73 -5.88 14.04
CA ALA A 62 15.98 -6.38 13.48
C ALA A 62 17.01 -5.24 13.45
N GLU A 63 18.24 -5.55 13.83
CA GLU A 63 19.34 -4.58 13.88
C GLU A 63 20.22 -4.73 12.64
N PHE A 64 20.44 -3.65 11.89
CA PHE A 64 21.24 -3.62 10.67
C PHE A 64 22.36 -2.58 10.82
N SER A 65 23.49 -2.81 10.16
CA SER A 65 24.55 -1.79 10.08
C SER A 65 24.20 -0.68 9.08
N ASP A 66 23.43 -1.01 8.04
CA ASP A 66 22.99 -0.05 7.03
C ASP A 66 21.59 -0.43 6.49
N ILE A 67 20.70 0.56 6.47
CA ILE A 67 19.32 0.47 5.96
C ILE A 67 19.02 1.55 4.92
N SER A 68 20.05 2.12 4.30
CA SER A 68 19.95 3.19 3.31
C SER A 68 18.84 2.89 2.30
N GLY A 69 18.03 3.88 1.95
CA GLY A 69 16.91 3.72 1.01
C GLY A 69 15.71 2.90 1.50
N LEU A 70 15.77 2.21 2.64
CA LEU A 70 14.61 1.57 3.26
C LEU A 70 13.68 2.63 3.84
N LYS A 71 12.37 2.45 3.67
CA LYS A 71 11.35 3.40 4.12
C LYS A 71 10.28 2.71 4.94
N LYS A 72 9.62 3.47 5.81
CA LYS A 72 8.39 3.03 6.47
C LYS A 72 7.35 2.66 5.41
N GLY A 73 6.65 1.54 5.61
CA GLY A 73 5.72 0.95 4.64
C GLY A 73 6.36 -0.01 3.63
N ALA A 74 7.69 -0.16 3.64
CA ALA A 74 8.35 -1.19 2.85
C ALA A 74 7.82 -2.59 3.18
N SER A 75 7.69 -3.45 2.17
CA SER A 75 7.21 -4.81 2.39
C SER A 75 8.25 -5.68 3.11
N VAL A 76 7.76 -6.61 3.91
CA VAL A 76 8.56 -7.71 4.46
C VAL A 76 8.10 -8.99 3.76
N GLU A 77 9.04 -9.73 3.17
CA GLU A 77 8.73 -10.84 2.26
C GLU A 77 9.52 -12.11 2.59
N ILE A 78 8.83 -13.25 2.59
CA ILE A 78 9.43 -14.59 2.65
C ILE A 78 9.18 -15.27 1.32
N ALA A 79 10.23 -15.79 0.68
CA ALA A 79 10.13 -16.44 -0.63
C ALA A 79 9.39 -15.60 -1.71
N GLY A 80 9.48 -14.26 -1.61
CA GLY A 80 8.81 -13.31 -2.53
C GLY A 80 7.33 -13.04 -2.23
N VAL A 81 6.78 -13.60 -1.14
CA VAL A 81 5.41 -13.35 -0.70
C VAL A 81 5.42 -12.34 0.44
N LYS A 82 4.58 -11.30 0.35
CA LYS A 82 4.41 -10.31 1.42
C LYS A 82 3.82 -10.95 2.67
N VAL A 83 4.57 -10.91 3.77
CA VAL A 83 4.20 -11.43 5.09
C VAL A 83 4.08 -10.36 6.16
N GLY A 84 4.45 -9.12 5.82
CA GLY A 84 4.44 -8.00 6.75
C GLY A 84 4.85 -6.67 6.12
N GLU A 85 5.09 -5.69 6.97
CA GLU A 85 5.53 -4.34 6.58
C GLU A 85 6.42 -3.69 7.65
N VAL A 86 7.29 -2.78 7.21
CA VAL A 86 8.11 -1.95 8.09
C VAL A 86 7.26 -0.82 8.67
N VAL A 87 7.18 -0.76 10.00
CA VAL A 87 6.35 0.23 10.73
C VAL A 87 7.16 1.31 11.41
N GLY A 88 8.46 1.09 11.65
CA GLY A 88 9.36 2.03 12.30
C GLY A 88 10.82 1.82 11.91
N LEU A 89 11.58 2.91 11.93
CA LEU A 89 13.02 2.93 11.73
C LEU A 89 13.60 3.81 12.84
N GLU A 90 14.49 3.25 13.63
CA GLU A 90 15.15 3.93 14.75
C GLU A 90 16.66 3.81 14.59
N PHE A 91 17.40 4.81 15.06
CA PHE A 91 18.86 4.75 15.12
C PHE A 91 19.29 4.53 16.56
N LYS A 92 20.07 3.48 16.79
CA LYS A 92 20.63 3.11 18.08
C LYS A 92 22.11 2.80 17.89
N ASP A 93 22.93 3.82 18.10
CA ASP A 93 24.37 3.81 17.85
C ASP A 93 25.04 2.48 18.30
N PRO A 94 25.76 1.77 17.41
CA PRO A 94 26.07 2.10 16.01
C PRO A 94 25.09 1.55 14.96
N MET A 95 23.98 0.93 15.38
CA MET A 95 23.08 0.16 14.52
C MET A 95 21.79 0.91 14.16
N ALA A 96 21.21 0.56 13.02
CA ALA A 96 19.84 0.93 12.67
C ALA A 96 18.88 -0.19 13.09
N VAL A 97 17.82 0.16 13.83
CA VAL A 97 16.79 -0.77 14.29
C VAL A 97 15.56 -0.63 13.40
N VAL A 98 15.22 -1.70 12.70
CA VAL A 98 14.01 -1.78 11.86
C VAL A 98 12.92 -2.48 12.64
N ILE A 99 11.80 -1.78 12.84
CA ILE A 99 10.61 -2.33 13.49
C ILE A 99 9.64 -2.77 12.41
N MET A 100 9.33 -4.05 12.41
CA MET A 100 8.47 -4.71 11.42
C MET A 100 7.24 -5.28 12.09
N ARG A 101 6.14 -5.28 11.34
CA ARG A 101 4.90 -5.93 11.71
C ARG A 101 4.69 -7.14 10.80
N ILE A 102 4.56 -8.32 11.38
CA ILE A 102 4.47 -9.61 10.69
C ILE A 102 3.11 -10.24 10.98
N ASN A 103 2.49 -10.84 9.96
CA ASN A 103 1.20 -11.52 10.10
C ASN A 103 1.31 -12.72 11.04
N ASN A 104 0.34 -12.91 11.94
CA ASN A 104 0.32 -14.02 12.90
C ASN A 104 0.33 -15.42 12.28
N SER A 105 -0.06 -15.55 11.01
CA SER A 105 -0.01 -16.80 10.24
C SER A 105 1.42 -17.26 9.93
N VAL A 106 2.40 -16.36 10.07
CA VAL A 106 3.82 -16.60 9.80
C VAL A 106 4.58 -16.57 11.12
N LYS A 107 5.37 -17.62 11.38
CA LYS A 107 6.27 -17.68 12.53
C LYS A 107 7.72 -17.49 12.08
N ILE A 108 8.41 -16.53 12.68
CA ILE A 108 9.83 -16.26 12.44
C ILE A 108 10.69 -17.21 13.29
N ARG A 109 11.67 -17.87 12.67
CA ARG A 109 12.62 -18.77 13.32
C ARG A 109 13.80 -18.00 13.91
N SER A 110 14.47 -18.57 14.91
CA SER A 110 15.63 -17.92 15.54
C SER A 110 16.82 -17.73 14.61
N ASP A 111 16.92 -18.52 13.53
CA ASP A 111 17.96 -18.47 12.51
C ASP A 111 17.47 -17.98 11.14
N ASP A 112 16.27 -17.36 11.09
CA ASP A 112 15.82 -16.68 9.87
C ASP A 112 16.73 -15.45 9.62
N ILE A 113 17.23 -15.31 8.40
CA ILE A 113 18.15 -14.22 8.02
C ILE A 113 17.34 -13.08 7.39
N PHE A 114 17.49 -11.88 7.93
CA PHE A 114 16.79 -10.69 7.47
C PHE A 114 17.73 -9.84 6.62
N ALA A 115 17.36 -9.58 5.38
CA ALA A 115 18.21 -8.91 4.42
C ALA A 115 17.48 -7.73 3.79
N VAL A 116 18.07 -6.54 3.79
CA VAL A 116 17.52 -5.42 3.01
C VAL A 116 17.94 -5.59 1.54
N ARG A 117 16.95 -5.58 0.65
CA ARG A 117 17.14 -5.82 -0.79
C ARG A 117 16.34 -4.81 -1.62
N THR A 118 16.75 -4.63 -2.86
CA THR A 118 16.07 -3.77 -3.84
C THR A 118 15.17 -4.62 -4.74
N LYS A 119 13.96 -4.17 -5.03
CA LYS A 119 13.09 -4.83 -6.02
C LYS A 119 13.61 -4.56 -7.43
N GLY A 120 14.32 -5.53 -7.99
CA GLY A 120 15.00 -5.34 -9.27
C GLY A 120 16.14 -4.31 -9.15
N ILE A 121 16.41 -3.57 -10.22
CA ILE A 121 17.55 -2.63 -10.28
C ILE A 121 17.20 -1.26 -9.69
N ILE A 122 15.97 -0.76 -9.92
CA ILE A 122 15.56 0.62 -9.61
C ILE A 122 14.38 0.65 -8.61
N GLY A 123 13.83 -0.49 -8.24
CA GLY A 123 12.64 -0.53 -7.39
C GLY A 123 12.91 -0.12 -5.94
N ASP A 124 11.82 -0.04 -5.19
CA ASP A 124 11.91 0.25 -3.76
C ASP A 124 12.64 -0.86 -3.00
N ARG A 125 13.23 -0.48 -1.86
CA ARG A 125 13.86 -1.42 -0.94
C ARG A 125 12.80 -2.10 -0.07
N TYR A 126 13.04 -3.36 0.22
CA TYR A 126 12.17 -4.22 1.03
C TYR A 126 13.03 -5.13 1.91
N VAL A 127 12.42 -5.71 2.94
CA VAL A 127 13.09 -6.69 3.80
C VAL A 127 12.76 -8.08 3.29
N LYS A 128 13.78 -8.80 2.85
CA LYS A 128 13.70 -10.21 2.49
C LYS A 128 14.08 -11.05 3.70
N ILE A 129 13.23 -12.02 4.04
CA ILE A 129 13.52 -13.02 5.07
C ILE A 129 13.84 -14.34 4.35
N SER A 130 15.03 -14.85 4.62
CA SER A 130 15.46 -16.18 4.17
C SER A 130 15.24 -17.18 5.30
N ARG A 131 14.58 -18.30 4.99
CA ARG A 131 14.21 -19.28 6.00
C ARG A 131 15.42 -20.04 6.51
N GLY A 132 15.62 -20.03 7.82
CA GLY A 132 16.54 -20.90 8.50
C GLY A 132 15.95 -22.30 8.74
N SER A 133 16.72 -23.16 9.39
CA SER A 133 16.37 -24.55 9.70
C SER A 133 16.07 -24.79 11.19
N SER A 134 16.13 -23.77 12.04
CA SER A 134 15.86 -23.89 13.47
C SER A 134 14.40 -24.28 13.75
N ASP A 135 14.22 -25.08 14.80
CA ASP A 135 12.91 -25.41 15.37
C ASP A 135 12.46 -24.38 16.43
N GLU A 136 13.35 -23.46 16.81
CA GLU A 136 13.04 -22.38 17.74
C GLU A 136 12.46 -21.17 17.01
N PHE A 137 11.45 -20.55 17.64
CA PHE A 137 10.77 -19.37 17.12
C PHE A 137 11.06 -18.14 17.97
N ILE A 138 11.19 -17.00 17.31
CA ILE A 138 11.34 -15.71 17.99
C ILE A 138 9.96 -15.30 18.52
N PRO A 139 9.84 -14.96 19.81
CA PRO A 139 8.58 -14.53 20.38
C PRO A 139 8.14 -13.17 19.81
N PRO A 140 6.83 -12.86 19.86
CA PRO A 140 6.33 -11.52 19.58
C PRO A 140 7.09 -10.44 20.35
N GLY A 141 7.55 -9.40 19.66
CA GLY A 141 8.36 -8.31 20.19
C GLY A 141 9.86 -8.64 20.29
N GLY A 142 10.29 -9.83 19.89
CA GLY A 142 11.69 -10.24 19.90
C GLY A 142 12.56 -9.50 18.90
N THR A 143 13.87 -9.55 19.15
CA THR A 143 14.90 -8.94 18.30
C THR A 143 15.65 -10.03 17.52
N VAL A 144 15.87 -9.77 16.23
CA VAL A 144 16.69 -10.59 15.33
C VAL A 144 18.05 -9.93 15.18
N PHE A 145 19.10 -10.75 15.31
CA PHE A 145 20.49 -10.34 15.15
C PHE A 145 21.11 -10.84 13.84
N GLU A 146 20.56 -11.91 13.26
CA GLU A 146 20.99 -12.45 11.97
C GLU A 146 20.48 -11.57 10.83
N THR A 147 21.25 -10.54 10.50
CA THR A 147 20.91 -9.57 9.47
C THR A 147 22.01 -9.42 8.43
N GLU A 148 21.58 -9.21 7.18
CA GLU A 148 22.43 -8.82 6.08
C GLU A 148 22.06 -7.40 5.65
N SER A 149 22.97 -6.47 5.93
CA SER A 149 22.88 -5.11 5.45
C SER A 149 22.99 -5.05 3.93
N ILE A 150 22.60 -3.90 3.40
CA ILE A 150 22.76 -3.59 1.98
C ILE A 150 24.23 -3.67 1.56
N VAL A 151 24.43 -4.06 0.31
CA VAL A 151 25.67 -3.79 -0.43
C VAL A 151 25.35 -2.75 -1.50
N ASP A 152 25.90 -1.54 -1.38
CA ASP A 152 25.68 -0.49 -2.37
C ASP A 152 26.52 -0.74 -3.63
N PHE A 153 25.98 -0.33 -4.77
CA PHE A 153 26.60 -0.60 -6.08
C PHE A 153 27.88 0.22 -6.26
N GLU A 154 27.89 1.43 -5.71
CA GLU A 154 29.02 2.33 -5.63
C GLU A 154 30.21 1.66 -4.94
N ASP A 155 29.97 0.99 -3.81
CA ASP A 155 31.00 0.24 -3.08
C ASP A 155 31.56 -0.93 -3.89
N LEU A 156 30.70 -1.62 -4.65
CA LEU A 156 31.11 -2.72 -5.52
C LEU A 156 31.98 -2.22 -6.67
N ILE A 157 31.61 -1.09 -7.31
CA ILE A 157 32.43 -0.45 -8.34
C ILE A 157 33.76 -0.01 -7.75
N GLY A 158 33.75 0.65 -6.59
CA GLY A 158 34.98 1.08 -5.92
C GLY A 158 35.92 -0.09 -5.63
N LYS A 159 35.40 -1.19 -5.10
CA LYS A 159 36.16 -2.44 -4.86
C LYS A 159 36.68 -3.05 -6.16
N PHE A 160 35.93 -2.97 -7.25
CA PHE A 160 36.35 -3.49 -8.55
C PHE A 160 37.47 -2.65 -9.18
N LEU A 161 37.30 -1.32 -9.23
CA LEU A 161 38.31 -0.40 -9.74
C LEU A 161 39.62 -0.48 -8.95
N HIS A 162 39.53 -0.56 -7.61
CA HIS A 162 40.71 -0.70 -6.76
C HIS A 162 41.47 -2.01 -7.03
N ARG A 163 40.76 -3.10 -7.36
CA ARG A 163 41.39 -4.37 -7.76
C ARG A 163 42.11 -4.26 -9.10
N LEU A 164 41.55 -3.52 -10.06
CA LEU A 164 42.21 -3.28 -11.35
C LEU A 164 43.48 -2.44 -11.20
N ASP A 165 43.43 -1.40 -10.37
CA ASP A 165 44.60 -0.56 -10.07
C ASP A 165 45.69 -1.33 -9.33
N SER A 166 45.30 -2.17 -8.37
CA SER A 166 46.22 -3.02 -7.60
C SER A 166 46.90 -4.11 -8.44
N ASP A 167 46.28 -4.57 -9.53
CA ASP A 167 46.85 -5.57 -10.45
C ASP A 167 47.85 -4.92 -11.42
N ASN A 168 47.56 -3.69 -11.86
CA ASN A 168 48.40 -2.93 -12.80
C ASN A 168 49.68 -2.36 -12.17
N ASN A 169 49.81 -2.36 -10.85
CA ASN A 169 50.98 -1.86 -10.11
C ASN A 169 51.93 -2.99 -9.63
N LYS A 170 51.81 -4.19 -10.21
CA LYS A 170 52.66 -5.36 -9.91
C LYS A 170 53.64 -5.76 -11.02
N ASP A 171 53.69 -5.00 -12.11
CA ASP A 171 54.67 -5.12 -13.20
C ASP A 171 55.63 -3.91 -13.22
#